data_AF-A0A3Q8SEM5-F1
#
_entry.id   AF-A0A3Q8SEM5-F1
#
_cell.length_a   1.000
_cell.length_b   1.000
_cell.length_c   1.000
_cell.angle_alpha   90.00
_cell.angle_beta   90.00
_cell.angle_gamma   90.00
#
_symmetry.space_group_name_H-M   'P 1'
#
loop_
_entity.id
_entity.type
_entity.pdbx_description
1 polymer ?
#
loop_
_entity_poly.entity_id
_entity_poly.type
_entity_poly.pdbx_seq_one_letter_code
_entity_poly.pdbx_strand_id
1 'polypeptide(L)'
;MLAAERIVREHIEDMSEFGIKYDLLVWESSIVREGFWSSAFQLLQQTSLFYQETEGKLAGCWVLKQSSGDVNREGQPQEMTDHAMEKVLVRSNGILTYTAKDIAYHLWKYGLLQKEFSYQPFSDGLWTTCSHGIVKNFGNADRVINVIDYRQEYPQAMVKQALQALDYSKEAEKLHHVSYGVVSLSPSSASQLGIDISDGKSSYAMSGRQGIGIKVSELIDIMENVIESKRSEQSGLSSRDIATAAIRYYLLRFNLQTEVVFDLQQATEISGNTGVYLLYTYARATSVLNKAREQNNNPASAPIEITSSEQAERALLRHISTWLDTLHHASQDLTPNTICTYAHQLATLFNNFYSACPILKARGEVQLFRVWLTAKVIETLGDALEVLGLPTPERM
;
A
#
# COMPACT_ATOMS: atom_id res chain seq x y z
N MET A 1 23.54 18.27 0.24
CA MET A 1 23.23 16.88 0.64
C MET A 1 22.75 16.82 2.09
N LEU A 2 23.43 17.49 3.03
CA LEU A 2 23.07 17.50 4.46
C LEU A 2 21.60 17.83 4.79
N ALA A 3 20.97 18.82 4.13
CA ALA A 3 19.57 19.16 4.41
C ALA A 3 18.58 18.09 3.93
N ALA A 4 18.74 17.59 2.70
CA ALA A 4 17.88 16.54 2.16
C ALA A 4 18.02 15.24 2.95
N GLU A 5 19.24 14.88 3.35
CA GLU A 5 19.49 13.70 4.17
C GLU A 5 18.82 13.79 5.54
N ARG A 6 18.89 14.96 6.21
CA ARG A 6 18.19 15.19 7.49
C ARG A 6 16.68 15.02 7.36
N ILE A 7 16.08 15.64 6.34
CA ILE A 7 14.64 15.51 6.08
C ILE A 7 14.25 14.05 5.84
N VAL A 8 15.05 13.30 5.07
CA VAL A 8 14.77 11.88 4.83
C VAL A 8 14.90 11.06 6.11
N ARG A 9 15.85 11.37 7.00
CA ARG A 9 15.94 10.69 8.31
C ARG A 9 14.67 10.88 9.14
N GLU A 10 14.19 12.11 9.25
CA GLU A 10 12.93 12.42 9.95
C GLU A 10 11.74 11.67 9.32
N HIS A 11 11.64 11.65 7.99
CA HIS A 11 10.59 10.89 7.31
C HIS A 11 10.69 9.38 7.57
N ILE A 12 11.89 8.80 7.58
CA ILE A 12 12.07 7.36 7.87
C ILE A 12 11.66 7.06 9.31
N GLU A 13 11.99 7.92 10.27
CA GLU A 13 11.58 7.80 11.66
C GLU A 13 10.05 7.83 11.78
N ASP A 14 9.38 8.85 11.20
CA ASP A 14 7.91 8.96 11.17
C ASP A 14 7.24 7.71 10.54
N MET A 15 7.78 7.22 9.42
CA MET A 15 7.24 6.03 8.73
C MET A 15 7.48 4.75 9.55
N SER A 16 8.56 4.67 10.32
CA SER A 16 8.86 3.52 11.18
C SER A 16 7.90 3.40 12.35
N GLU A 17 7.38 4.51 12.89
CA GLU A 17 6.30 4.50 13.88
C GLU A 17 5.02 3.93 13.30
N PHE A 18 4.80 4.13 12.00
CA PHE A 18 3.74 3.45 11.28
C PHE A 18 4.03 1.95 11.12
N GLY A 19 5.27 1.48 11.22
CA GLY A 19 5.66 0.12 10.88
C GLY A 19 5.95 -0.07 9.38
N ILE A 20 6.26 1.03 8.67
CA ILE A 20 6.73 1.00 7.27
C ILE A 20 8.26 0.93 7.29
N LYS A 21 8.82 -0.01 6.53
CA LYS A 21 10.26 -0.23 6.40
C LYS A 21 10.70 -0.14 4.95
N TYR A 22 11.98 0.16 4.77
CA TYR A 22 12.62 0.28 3.46
C TYR A 22 13.94 -0.50 3.49
N ASP A 23 14.33 -1.06 2.35
CA ASP A 23 15.62 -1.75 2.20
C ASP A 23 16.66 -0.84 1.53
N LEU A 24 16.23 0.05 0.63
CA LEU A 24 17.10 0.88 -0.18
C LEU A 24 16.52 2.28 -0.46
N LEU A 25 17.34 3.31 -0.23
CA LEU A 25 17.13 4.68 -0.68
C LEU A 25 17.93 4.99 -1.94
N VAL A 26 17.24 5.27 -3.04
CA VAL A 26 17.87 5.71 -4.30
C VAL A 26 17.71 7.22 -4.47
N TRP A 27 18.82 7.95 -4.55
CA TRP A 27 18.80 9.40 -4.76
C TRP A 27 18.78 9.71 -6.25
N GLU A 28 17.90 10.63 -6.68
CA GLU A 28 17.85 11.09 -8.07
C GLU A 28 19.20 11.65 -8.54
N SER A 29 19.93 12.33 -7.65
CA SER A 29 21.27 12.83 -7.94
C SER A 29 22.27 11.72 -8.28
N SER A 30 22.10 10.52 -7.74
CA SER A 30 22.92 9.36 -8.07
C SER A 30 22.62 8.87 -9.49
N ILE A 31 21.34 8.82 -9.88
CA ILE A 31 20.93 8.42 -11.25
C ILE A 31 21.62 9.32 -12.29
N VAL A 32 21.62 10.62 -12.04
CA VAL A 32 22.22 11.61 -12.95
C VAL A 32 23.75 11.54 -12.93
N ARG A 33 24.37 11.60 -11.75
CA ARG A 33 25.83 11.68 -11.59
C ARG A 33 26.54 10.41 -12.06
N GLU A 34 25.97 9.26 -11.71
CA GLU A 34 26.54 7.97 -12.06
C GLU A 34 26.22 7.61 -13.52
N GLY A 35 25.66 8.50 -14.34
CA GLY A 35 25.50 8.30 -15.78
C GLY A 35 24.60 7.15 -16.19
N PHE A 36 23.55 6.86 -15.40
CA PHE A 36 22.51 5.88 -15.78
C PHE A 36 21.78 6.32 -17.04
N TRP A 37 21.46 7.62 -17.13
CA TRP A 37 20.86 8.19 -18.34
C TRP A 37 21.74 7.99 -19.56
N SER A 38 23.06 8.18 -19.47
CA SER A 38 23.95 7.98 -20.62
C SER A 38 23.88 6.56 -21.18
N SER A 39 23.72 5.57 -20.29
CA SER A 39 23.58 4.16 -20.69
C SER A 39 22.21 3.90 -21.31
N ALA A 40 21.14 4.43 -20.70
CA ALA A 40 19.78 4.34 -21.25
C ALA A 40 19.66 5.04 -22.62
N PHE A 41 20.29 6.20 -22.77
CA PHE A 41 20.33 6.97 -24.01
C PHE A 41 21.00 6.19 -25.13
N GLN A 42 22.16 5.56 -24.85
CA GLN A 42 22.86 4.72 -25.83
C GLN A 42 22.01 3.54 -26.30
N LEU A 43 21.24 2.90 -25.39
CA LEU A 43 20.30 1.85 -25.76
C LEU A 43 19.18 2.40 -26.65
N LEU A 44 18.54 3.50 -26.22
CA LEU A 44 17.43 4.11 -26.97
C LEU A 44 17.86 4.56 -28.37
N GLN A 45 19.07 5.09 -28.53
CA GLN A 45 19.62 5.51 -29.83
C GLN A 45 19.76 4.37 -30.85
N GLN A 46 19.73 3.10 -30.41
CA GLN A 46 19.76 1.95 -31.31
C GLN A 46 18.39 1.69 -31.95
N THR A 47 17.34 2.32 -31.44
CA THR A 47 15.97 2.17 -31.94
C THR A 47 15.64 3.24 -32.97
N SER A 48 14.79 2.93 -33.95
CA SER A 48 14.25 3.95 -34.87
C SER A 48 13.18 4.84 -34.23
N LEU A 49 12.80 4.56 -32.98
CA LEU A 49 11.75 5.26 -32.25
C LEU A 49 12.29 6.43 -31.42
N PHE A 50 13.60 6.51 -31.21
CA PHE A 50 14.24 7.59 -30.47
C PHE A 50 15.20 8.37 -31.36
N TYR A 51 14.86 9.62 -31.66
CA TYR A 51 15.62 10.47 -32.56
C TYR A 51 15.63 11.92 -32.09
N GLN A 52 16.55 12.70 -32.66
CA GLN A 52 16.57 14.14 -32.48
C GLN A 52 15.69 14.79 -33.54
N GLU A 53 14.71 15.56 -33.11
CA GLU A 53 13.84 16.32 -34.01
C GLU A 53 14.65 17.46 -34.65
N THR A 54 14.55 17.63 -35.96
CA THR A 54 15.33 18.63 -36.71
C THR A 54 14.51 19.85 -37.08
N GLU A 55 13.19 19.74 -37.12
CA GLU A 55 12.30 20.80 -37.61
C GLU A 55 11.13 21.07 -36.65
N GLY A 56 10.43 22.18 -36.89
CA GLY A 56 9.26 22.54 -36.09
C GLY A 56 9.57 22.94 -34.64
N LYS A 57 8.53 22.87 -33.78
CA LYS A 57 8.59 23.41 -32.40
C LYS A 57 9.50 22.61 -31.47
N LEU A 58 9.82 21.37 -31.82
CA LEU A 58 10.65 20.47 -31.02
C LEU A 58 12.09 20.37 -31.56
N ALA A 59 12.45 21.14 -32.59
CA ALA A 59 13.78 21.14 -33.18
C ALA A 59 14.90 21.20 -32.11
N GLY A 60 15.86 20.29 -32.22
CA GLY A 60 16.96 20.09 -31.29
C GLY A 60 16.65 19.20 -30.08
N CYS A 61 15.38 18.87 -29.81
CA CYS A 61 15.00 17.96 -28.73
C CYS A 61 15.17 16.50 -29.14
N TRP A 62 15.50 15.63 -28.19
CA TRP A 62 15.40 14.17 -28.38
C TRP A 62 14.02 13.69 -27.93
N VAL A 63 13.33 13.01 -28.84
CA VAL A 63 11.95 12.55 -28.66
C VAL A 63 11.87 11.04 -28.79
N LEU A 64 10.99 10.43 -28.00
CA LEU A 64 10.58 9.04 -28.12
C LEU A 64 9.20 8.98 -28.77
N LYS A 65 9.11 8.36 -29.94
CA LYS A 65 7.88 8.20 -30.71
C LYS A 65 7.03 7.06 -30.15
N GLN A 66 5.72 7.29 -30.08
CA GLN A 66 4.73 6.27 -29.73
C GLN A 66 4.57 5.24 -30.86
N SER A 67 4.67 3.96 -30.49
CA SER A 67 4.29 2.88 -31.39
C SER A 67 2.77 2.94 -31.59
N SER A 68 2.33 2.90 -32.85
CA SER A 68 0.94 3.10 -33.27
C SER A 68 -0.04 2.04 -32.74
N GLY A 69 0.45 1.00 -32.05
CA GLY A 69 -0.32 -0.16 -31.61
C GLY A 69 -1.18 0.03 -30.35
N ASP A 70 -0.93 1.05 -29.52
CA ASP A 70 -1.58 1.22 -28.22
C ASP A 70 -2.77 2.21 -28.20
N VAL A 71 -3.16 2.76 -29.37
CA VAL A 71 -4.20 3.82 -29.46
C VAL A 71 -5.63 3.25 -29.53
N ASN A 72 -5.83 1.94 -29.60
CA ASN A 72 -7.17 1.33 -29.58
C ASN A 72 -7.70 1.09 -28.15
N ARG A 73 -7.73 2.13 -27.31
CA ARG A 73 -8.64 2.15 -26.15
C ARG A 73 -9.89 2.94 -26.56
N GLU A 74 -10.99 2.23 -26.78
CA GLU A 74 -12.31 2.78 -27.11
C GLU A 74 -12.69 3.91 -26.14
N GLY A 75 -12.94 5.11 -26.65
CA GLY A 75 -13.60 6.19 -25.91
C GLY A 75 -12.92 7.56 -25.84
N GLN A 76 -11.75 7.80 -26.46
CA GLN A 76 -11.16 9.14 -26.50
C GLN A 76 -11.59 9.94 -27.75
N PRO A 77 -11.99 11.22 -27.62
CA PRO A 77 -12.41 12.03 -28.76
C PRO A 77 -11.32 12.17 -29.80
N GLN A 78 -11.69 11.95 -31.06
CA GLN A 78 -10.86 12.02 -32.25
C GLN A 78 -10.58 13.47 -32.67
N GLU A 79 -10.09 14.31 -31.75
CA GLU A 79 -9.69 15.69 -32.04
C GLU A 79 -8.47 16.09 -31.19
N MET A 80 -7.36 15.35 -31.30
CA MET A 80 -6.04 15.87 -30.94
C MET A 80 -5.05 15.53 -32.04
N THR A 81 -4.51 16.60 -32.61
CA THR A 81 -3.67 16.70 -33.79
C THR A 81 -2.36 15.91 -33.71
N ASP A 82 -1.78 15.62 -34.87
CA ASP A 82 -0.56 14.82 -35.17
C ASP A 82 0.73 15.12 -34.36
N HIS A 83 0.69 16.00 -33.35
CA HIS A 83 1.80 16.30 -32.43
C HIS A 83 1.66 15.66 -31.04
N ALA A 84 0.62 14.86 -30.79
CA ALA A 84 0.42 14.18 -29.51
C ALA A 84 1.23 12.88 -29.35
N MET A 85 1.98 12.44 -30.36
CA MET A 85 2.62 11.12 -30.43
C MET A 85 4.11 11.06 -30.04
N GLU A 86 4.70 12.18 -29.61
CA GLU A 86 6.14 12.28 -29.35
C GLU A 86 6.43 12.79 -27.94
N LYS A 87 7.19 12.02 -27.16
CA LYS A 87 7.59 12.41 -25.80
C LYS A 87 9.03 12.94 -25.79
N VAL A 88 9.19 14.22 -25.45
CA VAL A 88 10.51 14.83 -25.23
C VAL A 88 11.20 14.20 -24.01
N LEU A 89 12.36 13.59 -24.23
CA LEU A 89 13.23 13.05 -23.18
C LEU A 89 14.40 13.99 -22.88
N VAL A 90 14.95 14.64 -23.91
CA VAL A 90 16.00 15.65 -23.76
C VAL A 90 15.55 16.92 -24.47
N ARG A 91 15.56 18.05 -23.74
CA ARG A 91 15.26 19.36 -24.33
C ARG A 91 16.38 19.81 -25.26
N SER A 92 16.10 20.77 -26.14
CA SER A 92 17.10 21.33 -27.06
C SER A 92 18.34 21.93 -26.39
N ASN A 93 18.23 22.32 -25.11
CA ASN A 93 19.35 22.79 -24.30
C ASN A 93 20.09 21.68 -23.54
N GLY A 94 19.81 20.40 -23.82
CA GLY A 94 20.44 19.24 -23.19
C GLY A 94 19.86 18.84 -21.83
N ILE A 95 18.86 19.56 -21.31
CA ILE A 95 18.25 19.24 -20.01
C ILE A 95 17.34 18.02 -20.12
N LEU A 96 17.55 17.04 -19.23
CA LEU A 96 16.74 15.83 -19.12
C LEU A 96 15.35 16.14 -18.55
N THR A 97 14.32 15.53 -19.13
CA THR A 97 12.98 15.54 -18.53
C THR A 97 12.89 14.52 -17.39
N TYR A 98 11.87 14.62 -16.54
CA TYR A 98 11.62 13.61 -15.49
C TYR A 98 11.42 12.22 -16.09
N THR A 99 10.67 12.12 -17.19
CA THR A 99 10.46 10.87 -17.91
C THR A 99 11.76 10.20 -18.35
N ALA A 100 12.75 10.96 -18.82
CA ALA A 100 14.07 10.42 -19.18
C ALA A 100 14.76 9.74 -17.98
N LYS A 101 14.69 10.39 -16.80
CA LYS A 101 15.26 9.86 -15.57
C LYS A 101 14.51 8.62 -15.09
N ASP A 102 13.18 8.62 -15.18
CA ASP A 102 12.35 7.48 -14.82
C ASP A 102 12.64 6.27 -15.71
N ILE A 103 12.81 6.46 -17.03
CA ILE A 103 13.20 5.38 -17.95
C ILE A 103 14.53 4.76 -17.52
N ALA A 104 15.56 5.59 -17.30
CA ALA A 104 16.86 5.10 -16.86
C ALA A 104 16.78 4.34 -15.53
N TYR A 105 15.96 4.83 -14.59
CA TYR A 105 15.77 4.17 -13.31
C TYR A 105 15.09 2.80 -13.44
N HIS A 106 14.10 2.66 -14.31
CA HIS A 106 13.40 1.39 -14.52
C HIS A 106 14.26 0.37 -15.28
N LEU A 107 15.06 0.81 -16.25
CA LEU A 107 16.05 -0.05 -16.87
C LEU A 107 17.05 -0.60 -15.83
N TRP A 108 17.49 0.21 -14.87
CA TRP A 108 18.30 -0.29 -13.75
C TRP A 108 17.51 -1.25 -12.85
N LYS A 109 16.25 -0.94 -12.49
CA LYS A 109 15.43 -1.82 -11.65
C LYS A 109 15.34 -3.24 -12.24
N TYR A 110 15.26 -3.36 -13.56
CA TYR A 110 15.23 -4.64 -14.27
C TYR A 110 16.62 -5.24 -14.58
N GLY A 111 17.71 -4.58 -14.21
CA GLY A 111 19.07 -5.06 -14.53
C GLY A 111 19.44 -4.94 -16.01
N LEU A 112 18.72 -4.10 -16.77
CA LEU A 112 18.90 -3.91 -18.22
C LEU A 112 20.00 -2.90 -18.55
N LEU A 113 20.57 -2.27 -17.53
CA LEU A 113 21.74 -1.41 -17.66
C LEU A 113 22.96 -2.18 -17.18
N GLN A 114 24.06 -2.14 -17.94
CA GLN A 114 25.37 -2.65 -17.51
C GLN A 114 26.02 -1.71 -16.49
N LYS A 115 25.25 -1.31 -15.47
CA LYS A 115 25.65 -0.28 -14.51
C LYS A 115 24.97 -0.51 -13.18
N GLU A 116 25.76 -0.45 -12.12
CA GLU A 116 25.32 -0.62 -10.75
C GLU A 116 25.60 0.63 -9.93
N PHE A 117 24.76 0.88 -8.92
CA PHE A 117 25.06 1.91 -7.93
C PHE A 117 26.14 1.41 -6.96
N SER A 118 26.80 2.35 -6.31
CA SER A 118 27.52 2.08 -5.07
C SER A 118 26.64 2.41 -3.88
N TYR A 119 26.82 1.68 -2.78
CA TYR A 119 25.94 1.76 -1.61
C TYR A 119 26.72 1.97 -0.31
N GLN A 120 26.06 2.60 0.66
CA GLN A 120 26.52 2.68 2.04
C GLN A 120 25.32 2.45 2.98
N PRO A 121 25.55 2.00 4.23
CA PRO A 121 24.50 1.95 5.23
C PRO A 121 23.93 3.36 5.50
N PHE A 122 22.63 3.47 5.66
CA PHE A 122 21.94 4.71 6.04
C PHE A 122 21.48 4.68 7.50
N SER A 123 20.91 3.55 7.91
CA SER A 123 20.52 3.16 9.27
C SER A 123 20.50 1.63 9.36
N ASP A 124 20.09 1.06 10.50
CA ASP A 124 20.05 -0.39 10.67
C ASP A 124 19.12 -1.05 9.62
N GLY A 125 19.65 -2.01 8.86
CA GLY A 125 18.96 -2.67 7.75
C GLY A 125 18.74 -1.84 6.46
N LEU A 126 18.80 -0.50 6.52
CA LEU A 126 18.51 0.39 5.38
C LEU A 126 19.79 0.85 4.66
N TRP A 127 19.86 0.63 3.35
CA TRP A 127 20.95 1.06 2.49
C TRP A 127 20.61 2.33 1.73
N THR A 128 21.63 3.06 1.27
CA THR A 128 21.44 4.20 0.39
C THR A 128 22.49 4.25 -0.71
N THR A 129 22.10 4.76 -1.88
CA THR A 129 23.06 5.04 -2.97
C THR A 129 24.03 6.14 -2.58
N CYS A 130 25.29 6.00 -2.99
CA CYS A 130 26.35 6.98 -2.79
C CYS A 130 27.38 6.91 -3.93
N SER A 131 28.28 7.89 -4.04
CA SER A 131 29.28 7.91 -5.13
C SER A 131 30.52 7.05 -4.87
N HIS A 132 30.84 6.73 -3.61
CA HIS A 132 32.03 5.95 -3.24
C HIS A 132 31.66 4.96 -2.14
N GLY A 133 30.97 3.90 -2.54
CA GLY A 133 30.46 2.88 -1.62
C GLY A 133 30.91 1.48 -1.99
N ILE A 134 30.22 0.51 -1.43
CA ILE A 134 30.39 -0.90 -1.76
C ILE A 134 29.33 -1.34 -2.77
N VAL A 135 29.63 -2.40 -3.52
CA VAL A 135 28.65 -3.05 -4.40
C VAL A 135 27.75 -3.97 -3.57
N LYS A 136 26.45 -3.94 -3.85
CA LYS A 136 25.42 -4.81 -3.26
C LYS A 136 24.50 -5.30 -4.37
N ASN A 137 23.81 -6.41 -4.10
CA ASN A 137 22.85 -6.97 -5.05
C ASN A 137 21.46 -6.32 -4.85
N PHE A 138 21.28 -5.13 -5.43
CA PHE A 138 19.98 -4.47 -5.58
C PHE A 138 19.67 -4.30 -7.07
N GLY A 139 18.40 -4.06 -7.43
CA GLY A 139 17.96 -4.08 -8.84
C GLY A 139 17.66 -5.50 -9.31
N ASN A 140 17.77 -5.76 -10.62
CA ASN A 140 17.52 -7.08 -11.24
C ASN A 140 16.16 -7.69 -10.86
N ALA A 141 15.12 -6.87 -10.75
CA ALA A 141 13.79 -7.28 -10.31
C ALA A 141 13.05 -8.04 -11.42
N ASP A 142 12.38 -9.15 -11.06
CA ASP A 142 11.46 -9.84 -11.98
C ASP A 142 10.18 -9.04 -12.24
N ARG A 143 9.73 -8.28 -11.24
CA ARG A 143 8.48 -7.50 -11.27
C ARG A 143 8.72 -6.16 -10.60
N VAL A 144 8.21 -5.08 -11.20
CA VAL A 144 8.26 -3.74 -10.61
C VAL A 144 6.84 -3.26 -10.33
N ILE A 145 6.55 -2.97 -9.07
CA ILE A 145 5.28 -2.40 -8.62
C ILE A 145 5.55 -0.99 -8.10
N ASN A 146 4.98 0.00 -8.77
CA ASN A 146 5.06 1.39 -8.37
C ASN A 146 3.73 1.83 -7.76
N VAL A 147 3.74 2.17 -6.46
CA VAL A 147 2.57 2.71 -5.76
C VAL A 147 2.62 4.24 -5.84
N ILE A 148 1.86 4.84 -6.75
CA ILE A 148 1.97 6.27 -7.09
C ILE A 148 0.57 6.84 -7.40
N ASP A 149 0.30 8.09 -7.03
CA ASP A 149 -0.94 8.83 -7.36
C ASP A 149 -1.36 8.64 -8.83
N TYR A 150 -2.66 8.45 -9.09
CA TYR A 150 -3.23 8.26 -10.44
C TYR A 150 -2.83 9.36 -11.43
N ARG A 151 -2.56 10.57 -10.96
CA ARG A 151 -2.10 11.70 -11.79
C ARG A 151 -0.75 11.43 -12.46
N GLN A 152 -0.01 10.39 -12.04
CA GLN A 152 1.26 9.96 -12.61
C GLN A 152 1.12 8.81 -13.61
N GLU A 153 -0.10 8.46 -14.04
CA GLU A 153 -0.35 7.38 -15.01
C GLU A 153 0.37 7.59 -16.34
N TYR A 154 0.34 8.82 -16.88
CA TYR A 154 1.00 9.11 -18.16
C TYR A 154 2.54 8.92 -18.09
N PRO A 155 3.28 9.48 -17.11
CA PRO A 155 4.69 9.17 -16.93
C PRO A 155 5.00 7.66 -16.84
N GLN A 156 4.17 6.89 -16.14
CA GLN A 156 4.34 5.42 -16.03
C GLN A 156 4.14 4.73 -17.38
N ALA A 157 3.14 5.16 -18.17
CA ALA A 157 2.94 4.66 -19.53
C ALA A 157 4.15 4.94 -20.43
N MET A 158 4.80 6.10 -20.29
CA MET A 158 6.01 6.42 -21.07
C MET A 158 7.20 5.53 -20.71
N VAL A 159 7.34 5.12 -19.45
CA VAL A 159 8.36 4.14 -19.06
C VAL A 159 8.08 2.79 -19.71
N LYS A 160 6.82 2.33 -19.67
CA LYS A 160 6.41 1.07 -20.30
C LYS A 160 6.66 1.07 -21.81
N GLN A 161 6.35 2.19 -22.47
CA GLN A 161 6.62 2.40 -23.88
C GLN A 161 8.11 2.38 -24.19
N ALA A 162 8.96 2.98 -23.36
CA ALA A 162 10.40 2.94 -23.55
C ALA A 162 10.96 1.51 -23.44
N LEU A 163 10.43 0.69 -22.52
CA LEU A 163 10.78 -0.73 -22.44
C LEU A 163 10.35 -1.48 -23.71
N GLN A 164 9.13 -1.26 -24.21
CA GLN A 164 8.67 -1.86 -25.46
C GLN A 164 9.50 -1.44 -26.67
N ALA A 165 9.89 -0.16 -26.75
CA ALA A 165 10.72 0.37 -27.84
C ALA A 165 12.12 -0.26 -27.88
N LEU A 166 12.60 -0.77 -26.74
CA LEU A 166 13.87 -1.47 -26.58
C LEU A 166 13.74 -3.00 -26.68
N ASP A 167 12.58 -3.51 -27.14
CA ASP A 167 12.24 -4.94 -27.21
C ASP A 167 12.19 -5.67 -25.85
N TYR A 168 12.07 -4.92 -24.74
CA TYR A 168 11.87 -5.44 -23.38
C TYR A 168 10.38 -5.61 -23.03
N SER A 169 9.63 -6.30 -23.89
CA SER A 169 8.18 -6.45 -23.74
C SER A 169 7.79 -7.22 -22.47
N LYS A 170 8.59 -8.20 -22.03
CA LYS A 170 8.31 -8.98 -20.82
C LYS A 170 8.41 -8.13 -19.55
N GLU A 171 9.40 -7.25 -19.49
CA GLU A 171 9.62 -6.30 -18.41
C GLU A 171 8.55 -5.21 -18.43
N ALA A 172 8.11 -4.79 -19.62
CA ALA A 172 6.98 -3.88 -19.78
C ALA A 172 5.65 -4.47 -19.26
N GLU A 173 5.40 -5.76 -19.47
CA GLU A 173 4.22 -6.47 -18.95
C GLU A 173 4.23 -6.59 -17.42
N LYS A 174 5.43 -6.82 -16.84
CA LYS A 174 5.62 -6.95 -15.39
C LYS A 174 5.83 -5.63 -14.65
N LEU A 175 5.76 -4.50 -15.36
CA LEU A 175 5.72 -3.16 -14.77
C LEU A 175 4.28 -2.81 -14.43
N HIS A 176 3.96 -2.77 -13.14
CA HIS A 176 2.64 -2.44 -12.63
C HIS A 176 2.65 -1.06 -11.97
N HIS A 177 1.74 -0.20 -12.41
CA HIS A 177 1.39 1.02 -11.70
C HIS A 177 0.17 0.74 -10.83
N VAL A 178 0.38 0.67 -9.52
CA VAL A 178 -0.69 0.64 -8.53
C VAL A 178 -1.06 2.08 -8.24
N SER A 179 -2.05 2.57 -8.97
CA SER A 179 -2.52 3.95 -8.83
C SER A 179 -3.42 4.11 -7.60
N TYR A 180 -3.24 5.22 -6.89
CA TYR A 180 -4.11 5.59 -5.78
C TYR A 180 -4.73 6.98 -5.93
N GLY A 181 -5.96 7.14 -5.41
CA GLY A 181 -6.72 8.38 -5.33
C GLY A 181 -6.23 9.29 -4.21
N VAL A 182 -6.59 10.57 -4.28
CA VAL A 182 -6.18 11.52 -3.23
C VAL A 182 -6.91 11.25 -1.92
N VAL A 183 -6.28 11.63 -0.81
CA VAL A 183 -6.90 11.65 0.50
C VAL A 183 -7.32 13.09 0.81
N SER A 184 -8.61 13.26 1.11
CA SER A 184 -9.19 14.51 1.60
C SER A 184 -9.73 14.30 3.01
N LEU A 185 -10.01 15.39 3.72
CA LEU A 185 -10.58 15.35 5.06
C LEU A 185 -12.10 15.54 5.00
N SER A 186 -12.84 14.83 5.84
CA SER A 186 -14.25 15.12 6.07
C SER A 186 -14.45 16.51 6.69
N PRO A 187 -15.62 17.16 6.56
CA PRO A 187 -15.85 18.49 7.14
C PRO A 187 -15.66 18.52 8.66
N SER A 188 -16.08 17.45 9.36
CA SER A 188 -15.86 17.27 10.80
C SER A 188 -14.38 17.23 11.15
N SER A 189 -13.60 16.43 10.41
CA SER A 189 -12.14 16.31 10.64
C SER A 189 -11.41 17.60 10.28
N ALA A 190 -11.80 18.24 9.17
CA ALA A 190 -11.22 19.51 8.75
C ALA A 190 -11.43 20.61 9.81
N SER A 191 -12.65 20.72 10.34
CA SER A 191 -12.97 21.66 11.42
C SER A 191 -12.17 21.38 12.69
N GLN A 192 -12.00 20.12 13.08
CA GLN A 192 -11.17 19.73 14.24
C GLN A 192 -9.71 20.15 14.07
N LEU A 193 -9.21 20.18 12.84
CA LEU A 193 -7.86 20.62 12.50
C LEU A 193 -7.74 22.14 12.26
N GLY A 194 -8.80 22.90 12.55
CA GLY A 194 -8.80 24.36 12.40
C GLY A 194 -8.89 24.86 10.95
N ILE A 195 -9.29 24.00 10.01
CA ILE A 195 -9.55 24.39 8.62
C ILE A 195 -10.90 25.11 8.56
N ASP A 196 -10.95 26.24 7.84
CA ASP A 196 -12.19 26.97 7.60
C ASP A 196 -13.13 26.16 6.69
N ILE A 197 -14.29 25.79 7.25
CA ILE A 197 -15.32 24.99 6.57
C ILE A 197 -16.54 25.82 6.15
N SER A 198 -16.45 27.16 6.20
CA SER A 198 -17.55 28.06 5.88
C SER A 198 -18.04 27.96 4.43
N ASP A 199 -17.21 27.41 3.53
CA ASP A 199 -17.55 27.18 2.12
C ASP A 199 -18.47 25.98 1.88
N GLY A 200 -18.74 25.16 2.90
CA GLY A 200 -19.73 24.08 2.85
C GLY A 200 -19.35 22.89 1.96
N LYS A 201 -18.06 22.70 1.64
CA LYS A 201 -17.61 21.56 0.82
C LYS A 201 -17.86 20.21 1.49
N SER A 202 -18.07 19.18 0.68
CA SER A 202 -18.22 17.78 1.13
C SER A 202 -16.90 17.14 1.56
N SER A 203 -15.76 17.67 1.10
CA SER A 203 -14.42 17.24 1.50
C SER A 203 -13.41 18.37 1.33
N TYR A 204 -12.30 18.30 2.09
CA TYR A 204 -11.22 19.27 2.07
C TYR A 204 -9.91 18.58 1.67
N ALA A 205 -9.47 18.79 0.43
CA ALA A 205 -8.23 18.20 -0.07
C ALA A 205 -7.00 18.78 0.64
N MET A 206 -6.02 17.92 0.94
CA MET A 206 -4.73 18.38 1.45
C MET A 206 -3.97 19.15 0.37
N SER A 207 -3.42 20.30 0.73
CA SER A 207 -2.74 21.26 -0.14
C SER A 207 -1.57 21.93 0.58
N GLY A 208 -0.35 21.51 0.26
CA GLY A 208 0.87 22.10 0.84
C GLY A 208 1.01 23.60 0.54
N ARG A 209 0.52 24.08 -0.62
CA ARG A 209 0.57 25.53 -0.98
C ARG A 209 -0.37 26.38 -0.14
N GLN A 210 -1.48 25.80 0.32
CA GLN A 210 -2.46 26.47 1.16
C GLN A 210 -2.21 26.20 2.65
N GLY A 211 -1.18 25.41 3.00
CA GLY A 211 -0.91 24.99 4.36
C GLY A 211 -1.96 24.01 4.92
N ILE A 212 -2.76 23.40 4.05
CA ILE A 212 -3.82 22.47 4.43
C ILE A 212 -3.20 21.07 4.44
N GLY A 213 -2.75 20.60 5.58
CA GLY A 213 -2.17 19.26 5.70
C GLY A 213 -1.89 18.93 7.15
N ILE A 214 -1.87 17.63 7.44
CA ILE A 214 -1.55 17.11 8.76
C ILE A 214 -0.35 16.17 8.63
N LYS A 215 0.60 16.29 9.55
CA LYS A 215 1.70 15.32 9.61
C LYS A 215 1.18 13.98 10.11
N VAL A 216 1.74 12.87 9.64
CA VAL A 216 1.29 11.54 10.07
C VAL A 216 1.48 11.36 11.57
N SER A 217 2.59 11.81 12.14
CA SER A 217 2.84 11.80 13.59
C SER A 217 1.78 12.59 14.37
N GLU A 218 1.43 13.79 13.93
CA GLU A 218 0.35 14.60 14.53
C GLU A 218 -1.02 13.93 14.41
N LEU A 219 -1.31 13.27 13.28
CA LEU A 219 -2.55 12.52 13.09
C LEU A 219 -2.65 11.35 14.07
N ILE A 220 -1.55 10.63 14.32
CA ILE A 220 -1.48 9.57 15.32
C ILE A 220 -1.77 10.14 16.70
N ASP A 221 -1.12 11.24 17.09
CA ASP A 221 -1.30 11.87 18.40
C ASP A 221 -2.77 12.27 18.64
N ILE A 222 -3.42 12.84 17.63
CA ILE A 222 -4.84 13.21 17.71
C ILE A 222 -5.71 11.95 17.91
N MET A 223 -5.49 10.91 17.11
CA MET A 223 -6.28 9.68 17.20
C MET A 223 -6.02 8.90 18.48
N GLU A 224 -4.77 8.88 18.97
CA GLU A 224 -4.37 8.30 20.25
C GLU A 224 -5.16 8.94 21.39
N ASN A 225 -5.24 10.28 21.42
CA ASN A 225 -6.02 11.01 22.42
C ASN A 225 -7.52 10.70 22.35
N VAL A 226 -8.08 10.60 21.14
CA VAL A 226 -9.49 10.21 20.95
C VAL A 226 -9.73 8.80 21.49
N ILE A 227 -8.85 7.85 21.20
CA ILE A 227 -8.95 6.46 21.67
C ILE A 227 -8.82 6.39 23.19
N GLU A 228 -7.82 7.07 23.77
CA GLU A 228 -7.60 7.09 25.22
C GLU A 228 -8.81 7.64 25.97
N SER A 229 -9.46 8.68 25.44
CA SER A 229 -10.67 9.26 26.05
C SER A 229 -11.87 8.31 26.07
N LYS A 230 -11.91 7.32 25.15
CA LYS A 230 -13.00 6.35 25.03
C LYS A 230 -12.71 5.04 25.79
N ARG A 231 -11.46 4.77 26.19
CA ARG A 231 -11.06 3.51 26.83
C ARG A 231 -11.35 3.52 28.32
N SER A 232 -11.95 2.43 28.80
CA SER A 232 -12.20 2.19 30.23
C SER A 232 -11.03 1.49 30.93
N GLU A 233 -10.21 0.74 30.19
CA GLU A 233 -9.03 0.03 30.72
C GLU A 233 -7.81 0.29 29.82
N GLN A 234 -6.68 0.63 30.42
CA GLN A 234 -5.39 0.82 29.74
C GLN A 234 -4.58 -0.48 29.57
N SER A 235 -5.14 -1.64 29.90
CA SER A 235 -4.42 -2.91 29.77
C SER A 235 -4.49 -3.47 28.35
N GLY A 236 -3.39 -4.02 27.84
CA GLY A 236 -3.32 -4.60 26.48
C GLY A 236 -2.56 -3.71 25.50
N LEU A 237 -3.05 -3.63 24.26
CA LEU A 237 -2.43 -2.85 23.20
C LEU A 237 -2.45 -1.34 23.48
N SER A 238 -1.38 -0.61 23.16
CA SER A 238 -1.31 0.84 23.43
C SER A 238 -2.31 1.63 22.57
N SER A 239 -2.79 2.77 23.06
CA SER A 239 -3.70 3.63 22.31
C SER A 239 -3.06 4.18 21.03
N ARG A 240 -1.74 4.40 21.04
CA ARG A 240 -0.93 4.74 19.85
C ARG A 240 -0.93 3.65 18.78
N ASP A 241 -0.75 2.39 19.17
CA ASP A 241 -0.79 1.25 18.23
C ASP A 241 -2.18 1.07 17.63
N ILE A 242 -3.23 1.26 18.43
CA ILE A 242 -4.62 1.24 17.95
C ILE A 242 -4.86 2.39 16.97
N ALA A 243 -4.37 3.60 17.25
CA ALA A 243 -4.47 4.75 16.35
C ALA A 243 -3.80 4.47 15.01
N THR A 244 -2.56 3.96 15.04
CA THR A 244 -1.79 3.59 13.85
C THR A 244 -2.52 2.53 13.02
N ALA A 245 -3.02 1.48 13.68
CA ALA A 245 -3.78 0.41 13.05
C ALA A 245 -5.11 0.92 12.45
N ALA A 246 -5.80 1.82 13.15
CA ALA A 246 -7.04 2.44 12.69
C ALA A 246 -6.81 3.26 11.41
N ILE A 247 -5.78 4.11 11.37
CA ILE A 247 -5.43 4.89 10.18
C ILE A 247 -5.08 3.97 9.01
N ARG A 248 -4.18 3.00 9.24
CA ARG A 248 -3.74 2.06 8.21
C ARG A 248 -4.92 1.31 7.60
N TYR A 249 -5.77 0.71 8.44
CA TYR A 249 -6.95 0.00 7.96
C TYR A 249 -7.90 0.92 7.20
N TYR A 250 -8.12 2.15 7.71
CA TYR A 250 -9.01 3.11 7.06
C TYR A 250 -8.55 3.48 5.66
N LEU A 251 -7.24 3.64 5.44
CA LEU A 251 -6.69 3.93 4.12
C LEU A 251 -6.74 2.71 3.18
N LEU A 252 -6.50 1.50 3.71
CA LEU A 252 -6.45 0.28 2.91
C LEU A 252 -7.82 -0.29 2.52
N ARG A 253 -8.89 -0.02 3.29
CA ARG A 253 -10.21 -0.63 3.05
C ARG A 253 -10.93 -0.12 1.79
N PHE A 254 -10.50 1.00 1.24
CA PHE A 254 -11.08 1.58 0.02
C PHE A 254 -10.37 1.07 -1.23
N ASN A 255 -11.08 1.03 -2.35
CA ASN A 255 -10.44 0.76 -3.63
C ASN A 255 -9.40 1.86 -3.89
N LEU A 256 -8.17 1.46 -4.23
CA LEU A 256 -7.04 2.38 -4.36
C LEU A 256 -7.35 3.54 -5.30
N GLN A 257 -8.06 3.34 -6.40
CA GLN A 257 -8.34 4.38 -7.40
C GLN A 257 -9.39 5.41 -6.96
N THR A 258 -10.08 5.18 -5.84
CA THR A 258 -11.12 6.09 -5.34
C THR A 258 -10.52 7.18 -4.47
N GLU A 259 -11.14 8.37 -4.49
CA GLU A 259 -10.83 9.41 -3.51
C GLU A 259 -11.28 8.95 -2.11
N VAL A 260 -10.39 9.07 -1.13
CA VAL A 260 -10.67 8.72 0.26
C VAL A 260 -10.96 9.98 1.05
N VAL A 261 -12.20 10.12 1.52
CA VAL A 261 -12.58 11.15 2.49
C VAL A 261 -12.31 10.59 3.88
N PHE A 262 -11.19 10.98 4.48
CA PHE A 262 -10.77 10.54 5.80
C PHE A 262 -11.59 11.20 6.90
N ASP A 263 -12.19 10.39 7.77
CA ASP A 263 -12.94 10.84 8.94
C ASP A 263 -12.34 10.27 10.24
N LEU A 264 -11.82 11.17 11.09
CA LEU A 264 -11.19 10.84 12.37
C LEU A 264 -12.12 10.07 13.32
N GLN A 265 -13.38 10.48 13.41
CA GLN A 265 -14.33 9.90 14.33
C GLN A 265 -14.68 8.49 13.86
N GLN A 266 -15.00 8.33 12.57
CA GLN A 266 -15.28 7.04 11.98
C GLN A 266 -14.08 6.09 12.08
N ALA A 267 -12.86 6.57 11.89
CA ALA A 267 -11.66 5.73 11.97
C ALA A 267 -11.45 5.15 13.38
N THR A 268 -11.87 5.87 14.43
CA THR A 268 -11.72 5.46 15.83
C THR A 268 -12.95 4.72 16.40
N GLU A 269 -13.96 4.41 15.59
CA GLU A 269 -15.14 3.70 16.07
C GLU A 269 -14.85 2.21 16.35
N ILE A 270 -15.37 1.72 17.49
CA ILE A 270 -15.23 0.30 17.91
C ILE A 270 -16.19 -0.64 17.18
N SER A 271 -17.04 -0.10 16.30
CA SER A 271 -18.05 -0.82 15.55
C SER A 271 -18.03 -0.42 14.07
N GLY A 272 -18.67 -1.23 13.23
CA GLY A 272 -18.65 -1.03 11.79
C GLY A 272 -17.35 -1.52 11.15
N ASN A 273 -17.08 -1.05 9.93
CA ASN A 273 -15.94 -1.48 9.13
C ASN A 273 -14.66 -0.71 9.47
N THR A 274 -14.12 -0.90 10.68
CA THR A 274 -12.94 -0.18 11.19
C THR A 274 -11.82 -1.13 11.62
N GLY A 275 -10.59 -0.62 11.66
CA GLY A 275 -9.44 -1.39 12.16
C GLY A 275 -9.61 -1.76 13.63
N VAL A 276 -10.11 -0.82 14.44
CA VAL A 276 -10.40 -1.03 15.87
C VAL A 276 -11.37 -2.19 16.09
N TYR A 277 -12.42 -2.31 15.26
CA TYR A 277 -13.36 -3.42 15.31
C TYR A 277 -12.69 -4.79 15.06
N LEU A 278 -11.74 -4.85 14.12
CA LEU A 278 -10.98 -6.09 13.86
C LEU A 278 -10.10 -6.46 15.05
N LEU A 279 -9.36 -5.49 15.60
CA LEU A 279 -8.49 -5.69 16.76
C LEU A 279 -9.29 -6.17 17.97
N TYR A 280 -10.44 -5.54 18.25
CA TYR A 280 -11.31 -5.94 19.34
C TYR A 280 -11.84 -7.37 19.16
N THR A 281 -12.21 -7.71 17.91
CA THR A 281 -12.71 -9.06 17.59
C THR A 281 -11.62 -10.12 17.79
N TYR A 282 -10.40 -9.83 17.36
CA TYR A 282 -9.24 -10.71 17.55
C TYR A 282 -8.92 -10.92 19.04
N ALA A 283 -8.85 -9.84 19.83
CA ALA A 283 -8.60 -9.92 21.27
C ALA A 283 -9.71 -10.68 22.00
N ARG A 284 -10.98 -10.47 21.62
CA ARG A 284 -12.12 -11.22 22.17
C ARG A 284 -12.00 -12.72 21.90
N ALA A 285 -11.69 -13.11 20.66
CA ALA A 285 -11.48 -14.52 20.31
C ALA A 285 -10.32 -15.14 21.12
N THR A 286 -9.22 -14.41 21.25
CA THR A 286 -8.05 -14.83 22.04
C THR A 286 -8.39 -15.03 23.52
N SER A 287 -9.16 -14.12 24.10
CA SER A 287 -9.66 -14.24 25.47
C SER A 287 -10.52 -15.51 25.68
N VAL A 288 -11.37 -15.85 24.70
CA VAL A 288 -12.18 -17.08 24.74
C VAL A 288 -11.29 -18.32 24.75
N LEU A 289 -10.26 -18.38 23.90
CA LEU A 289 -9.33 -19.51 23.91
C LEU A 289 -8.54 -19.62 25.20
N ASN A 290 -8.06 -18.51 25.75
CA ASN A 290 -7.30 -18.53 27.01
C ASN A 290 -8.17 -19.09 28.14
N LYS A 291 -9.44 -18.70 28.23
CA LYS A 291 -10.40 -19.28 29.18
C LYS A 291 -10.70 -20.75 28.92
N ALA A 292 -10.71 -21.19 27.65
CA ALA A 292 -10.86 -22.61 27.32
C ALA A 292 -9.65 -23.42 27.81
N ARG A 293 -8.43 -22.90 27.61
CA ARG A 293 -7.17 -23.51 28.09
C ARG A 293 -7.14 -23.66 29.60
N GLU A 294 -7.58 -22.64 30.34
CA GLU A 294 -7.71 -22.70 31.81
C GLU A 294 -8.67 -23.80 32.29
N GLN A 295 -9.66 -24.16 31.46
CA GLN A 295 -10.60 -25.27 31.73
C GLN A 295 -10.11 -26.63 31.20
N ASN A 296 -8.84 -26.74 30.80
CA ASN A 296 -8.24 -27.91 30.14
C ASN A 296 -8.91 -28.32 28.82
N ASN A 297 -9.63 -27.40 28.17
CA ASN A 297 -10.24 -27.60 26.85
C ASN A 297 -9.29 -27.12 25.75
N ASN A 298 -8.29 -27.95 25.42
CA ASN A 298 -7.31 -27.63 24.39
C ASN A 298 -7.77 -28.10 23.00
N PRO A 299 -7.69 -27.23 21.96
CA PRO A 299 -7.93 -27.63 20.58
C PRO A 299 -6.71 -28.38 20.03
N ALA A 300 -6.47 -29.61 20.50
CA ALA A 300 -5.27 -30.36 20.11
C ALA A 300 -5.34 -30.94 18.69
N SER A 301 -6.54 -31.16 18.14
CA SER A 301 -6.72 -31.76 16.82
C SER A 301 -8.01 -31.28 16.17
N ALA A 302 -8.02 -31.27 14.82
CA ALA A 302 -9.27 -31.12 14.07
C ALA A 302 -10.24 -32.23 14.50
N PRO A 303 -11.52 -31.92 14.74
CA PRO A 303 -12.51 -32.93 15.07
C PRO A 303 -12.65 -33.91 13.89
N ILE A 304 -12.78 -35.20 14.22
CA ILE A 304 -12.89 -36.29 13.22
C ILE A 304 -14.15 -36.12 12.37
N GLU A 305 -15.24 -35.64 12.98
CA GLU A 305 -16.47 -35.26 12.28
C GLU A 305 -16.81 -33.80 12.58
N ILE A 306 -17.12 -33.04 11.53
CA ILE A 306 -17.64 -31.67 11.65
C ILE A 306 -19.15 -31.76 11.84
N THR A 307 -19.59 -31.90 13.08
CA THR A 307 -21.01 -31.88 13.48
C THR A 307 -21.55 -30.44 13.56
N SER A 308 -21.27 -29.61 12.54
CA SER A 308 -21.74 -28.24 12.52
C SER A 308 -23.25 -28.21 12.31
N SER A 309 -23.97 -27.89 13.39
CA SER A 309 -25.44 -27.91 13.40
C SER A 309 -26.02 -26.52 13.19
N GLU A 310 -25.28 -25.48 13.60
CA GLU A 310 -25.75 -24.10 13.55
C GLU A 310 -25.41 -23.41 12.23
N GLN A 311 -26.24 -22.46 11.83
CA GLN A 311 -25.96 -21.64 10.63
C GLN A 311 -24.70 -20.78 10.82
N ALA A 312 -24.48 -20.25 12.02
CA ALA A 312 -23.33 -19.39 12.31
C ALA A 312 -21.98 -20.14 12.22
N GLU A 313 -21.94 -21.39 12.70
CA GLU A 313 -20.76 -22.27 12.60
C GLU A 313 -20.42 -22.57 11.13
N ARG A 314 -21.43 -22.95 10.32
CA ARG A 314 -21.25 -23.23 8.89
C ARG A 314 -20.79 -22.01 8.11
N ALA A 315 -21.29 -20.82 8.45
CA ALA A 315 -20.90 -19.58 7.81
C ALA A 315 -19.40 -19.27 8.04
N LEU A 316 -18.93 -19.43 9.28
CA LEU A 316 -17.51 -19.28 9.62
C LEU A 316 -16.62 -20.27 8.86
N LEU A 317 -16.96 -21.56 8.87
CA LEU A 317 -16.17 -22.58 8.18
C LEU A 317 -16.01 -22.29 6.69
N ARG A 318 -17.10 -21.89 6.02
CA ARG A 318 -17.04 -21.51 4.60
C ARG A 318 -16.15 -20.30 4.39
N HIS A 319 -16.32 -19.24 5.18
CA HIS A 319 -15.51 -18.03 5.02
C HIS A 319 -14.02 -18.28 5.29
N ILE A 320 -13.67 -19.09 6.30
CA ILE A 320 -12.29 -19.48 6.57
C ILE A 320 -11.70 -20.24 5.38
N SER A 321 -12.47 -21.15 4.77
CA SER A 321 -11.99 -21.95 3.63
C SER A 321 -11.62 -21.12 2.39
N THR A 322 -12.12 -19.90 2.24
CA THR A 322 -11.81 -19.02 1.10
C THR A 322 -10.61 -18.11 1.33
N TRP A 323 -9.94 -18.19 2.50
CA TRP A 323 -8.84 -17.27 2.84
C TRP A 323 -7.69 -17.32 1.84
N LEU A 324 -7.17 -18.51 1.56
CA LEU A 324 -5.99 -18.67 0.70
C LEU A 324 -6.26 -18.19 -0.73
N ASP A 325 -7.45 -18.48 -1.26
CA ASP A 325 -7.87 -17.99 -2.58
C ASP A 325 -8.00 -16.46 -2.59
N THR A 326 -8.57 -15.89 -1.52
CA THR A 326 -8.70 -14.44 -1.36
C THR A 326 -7.32 -13.76 -1.30
N LEU A 327 -6.40 -14.32 -0.52
CA LEU A 327 -5.02 -13.83 -0.40
C LEU A 327 -4.28 -13.92 -1.75
N HIS A 328 -4.44 -15.04 -2.45
CA HIS A 328 -3.84 -15.24 -3.77
C HIS A 328 -4.31 -14.19 -4.78
N HIS A 329 -5.63 -14.03 -4.94
CA HIS A 329 -6.18 -13.04 -5.87
C HIS A 329 -5.83 -11.61 -5.46
N ALA A 330 -5.90 -11.25 -4.19
CA ALA A 330 -5.53 -9.91 -3.72
C ALA A 330 -4.05 -9.60 -4.00
N SER A 331 -3.16 -10.59 -3.90
CA SER A 331 -1.74 -10.45 -4.22
C SER A 331 -1.48 -10.32 -5.72
N GLN A 332 -2.21 -11.07 -6.55
CA GLN A 332 -2.11 -10.97 -8.02
C GLN A 332 -2.61 -9.62 -8.53
N ASP A 333 -3.80 -9.23 -8.07
CA ASP A 333 -4.51 -8.02 -8.50
C ASP A 333 -4.03 -6.76 -7.78
N LEU A 334 -3.19 -6.91 -6.76
CA LEU A 334 -2.67 -5.81 -5.93
C LEU A 334 -3.80 -5.01 -5.25
N THR A 335 -4.79 -5.73 -4.68
CA THR A 335 -6.01 -5.16 -4.08
C THR A 335 -6.07 -5.38 -2.57
N PRO A 336 -5.36 -4.58 -1.74
CA PRO A 336 -5.38 -4.73 -0.28
C PRO A 336 -6.78 -4.54 0.33
N ASN A 337 -7.66 -3.77 -0.31
CA ASN A 337 -9.06 -3.60 0.11
C ASN A 337 -9.86 -4.90 0.11
N THR A 338 -9.49 -5.86 -0.73
CA THR A 338 -10.06 -7.21 -0.75
C THR A 338 -9.77 -7.94 0.56
N ILE A 339 -8.54 -7.81 1.07
CA ILE A 339 -8.14 -8.37 2.38
C ILE A 339 -8.88 -7.68 3.52
N CYS A 340 -9.02 -6.35 3.49
CA CYS A 340 -9.81 -5.63 4.49
C CYS A 340 -11.27 -6.12 4.52
N THR A 341 -11.89 -6.28 3.34
CA THR A 341 -13.27 -6.78 3.21
C THR A 341 -13.40 -8.19 3.79
N TYR A 342 -12.45 -9.07 3.47
CA TYR A 342 -12.40 -10.42 4.02
C TYR A 342 -12.29 -10.43 5.55
N ALA A 343 -11.34 -9.66 6.10
CA ALA A 343 -11.09 -9.59 7.53
C ALA A 343 -12.32 -9.05 8.29
N HIS A 344 -12.98 -8.02 7.76
CA HIS A 344 -14.21 -7.47 8.32
C HIS A 344 -15.36 -8.46 8.31
N GLN A 345 -15.55 -9.19 7.20
CA GLN A 345 -16.56 -10.24 7.11
C GLN A 345 -16.28 -11.37 8.10
N LEU A 346 -15.02 -11.83 8.21
CA LEU A 346 -14.63 -12.85 9.18
C LEU A 346 -14.92 -12.40 10.62
N ALA A 347 -14.55 -11.17 10.97
CA ALA A 347 -14.82 -10.59 12.28
C ALA A 347 -16.34 -10.49 12.57
N THR A 348 -17.12 -10.09 11.58
CA THR A 348 -18.59 -10.01 11.68
C THR A 348 -19.21 -11.39 11.90
N LEU A 349 -18.80 -12.40 11.13
CA LEU A 349 -19.25 -13.77 11.26
C LEU A 349 -18.88 -14.37 12.61
N PHE A 350 -17.67 -14.08 13.11
CA PHE A 350 -17.25 -14.54 14.43
C PHE A 350 -18.09 -13.91 15.53
N ASN A 351 -18.36 -12.61 15.47
CA ASN A 351 -19.18 -11.95 16.48
C ASN A 351 -20.62 -12.47 16.50
N ASN A 352 -21.20 -12.79 15.34
CA ASN A 352 -22.49 -13.48 15.26
C ASN A 352 -22.43 -14.89 15.87
N PHE A 353 -21.39 -15.67 15.56
CA PHE A 353 -21.16 -16.99 16.15
C PHE A 353 -21.01 -16.90 17.68
N TYR A 354 -20.23 -15.95 18.18
CA TYR A 354 -20.03 -15.73 19.61
C TYR A 354 -21.34 -15.40 20.34
N SER A 355 -22.24 -14.64 19.71
CA SER A 355 -23.56 -14.33 20.29
C SER A 355 -24.56 -15.49 20.21
N ALA A 356 -24.57 -16.22 19.09
CA ALA A 356 -25.58 -17.25 18.82
C ALA A 356 -25.22 -18.61 19.43
N CYS A 357 -23.94 -18.93 19.54
CA CYS A 357 -23.44 -20.25 19.90
C CYS A 357 -22.59 -20.17 21.19
N PRO A 358 -23.10 -20.62 22.35
CA PRO A 358 -22.31 -20.66 23.57
C PRO A 358 -21.05 -21.54 23.39
N ILE A 359 -19.86 -20.94 23.48
CA ILE A 359 -18.59 -21.65 23.28
C ILE A 359 -18.20 -22.41 24.55
N LEU A 360 -17.84 -21.68 25.62
CA LEU A 360 -17.36 -22.28 26.87
C LEU A 360 -18.45 -23.00 27.69
N LYS A 361 -19.73 -22.70 27.44
CA LYS A 361 -20.88 -23.31 28.13
C LYS A 361 -21.42 -24.55 27.40
N ALA A 362 -20.97 -24.82 26.18
CA ALA A 362 -21.29 -26.07 25.48
C ALA A 362 -20.71 -27.27 26.23
N ARG A 363 -21.17 -28.48 25.87
CA ARG A 363 -20.74 -29.73 26.52
C ARG A 363 -20.22 -30.72 25.48
N GLY A 364 -19.26 -31.54 25.90
CA GLY A 364 -18.71 -32.64 25.09
C GLY A 364 -18.09 -32.15 23.79
N GLU A 365 -18.32 -32.89 22.70
CA GLU A 365 -17.71 -32.65 21.39
C GLU A 365 -18.06 -31.28 20.79
N VAL A 366 -19.26 -30.75 21.06
CA VAL A 366 -19.68 -29.42 20.59
C VAL A 366 -18.80 -28.31 21.19
N GLN A 367 -18.42 -28.45 22.47
CA GLN A 367 -17.52 -27.49 23.11
C GLN A 367 -16.14 -27.53 22.46
N LEU A 368 -15.59 -28.73 22.28
CA LEU A 368 -14.28 -28.91 21.65
C LEU A 368 -14.25 -28.39 20.21
N PHE A 369 -15.30 -28.67 19.42
CA PHE A 369 -15.47 -28.16 18.07
C PHE A 369 -15.51 -26.63 18.04
N ARG A 370 -16.29 -25.98 18.92
CA ARG A 370 -16.40 -24.51 18.96
C ARG A 370 -15.10 -23.85 19.41
N VAL A 371 -14.37 -24.46 20.33
CA VAL A 371 -13.03 -23.98 20.75
C VAL A 371 -12.05 -24.12 19.58
N TRP A 372 -12.06 -25.24 18.86
CA TRP A 372 -11.25 -25.44 17.66
C TRP A 372 -11.60 -24.44 16.54
N LEU A 373 -12.88 -24.21 16.27
CA LEU A 373 -13.33 -23.22 15.28
C LEU A 373 -12.88 -21.80 15.68
N THR A 374 -12.95 -21.46 16.97
CA THR A 374 -12.41 -20.20 17.49
C THR A 374 -10.90 -20.08 17.23
N ALA A 375 -10.14 -21.16 17.39
CA ALA A 375 -8.72 -21.17 17.06
C ALA A 375 -8.46 -20.94 15.56
N LYS A 376 -9.26 -21.54 14.68
CA LYS A 376 -9.15 -21.29 13.24
C LYS A 376 -9.49 -19.86 12.85
N VAL A 377 -10.44 -19.22 13.53
CA VAL A 377 -10.72 -17.79 13.35
C VAL A 377 -9.50 -16.95 13.74
N ILE A 378 -8.85 -17.23 14.88
CA ILE A 378 -7.67 -16.48 15.33
C ILE A 378 -6.51 -16.65 14.35
N GLU A 379 -6.20 -17.88 13.94
CA GLU A 379 -5.14 -18.14 12.96
C GLU A 379 -5.39 -17.36 11.66
N THR A 380 -6.61 -17.43 11.12
CA THR A 380 -6.95 -16.82 9.83
C THR A 380 -7.04 -15.30 9.91
N LEU A 381 -7.68 -14.76 10.96
CA LEU A 381 -7.76 -13.31 11.16
C LEU A 381 -6.38 -12.73 11.50
N GLY A 382 -5.56 -13.46 12.26
CA GLY A 382 -4.19 -13.06 12.57
C GLY A 382 -3.34 -12.92 11.32
N ASP A 383 -3.38 -13.90 10.41
CA ASP A 383 -2.70 -13.82 9.12
C ASP A 383 -3.20 -12.63 8.28
N ALA A 384 -4.52 -12.42 8.22
CA ALA A 384 -5.09 -11.27 7.52
C ALA A 384 -4.65 -9.92 8.12
N LEU A 385 -4.55 -9.82 9.45
CA LEU A 385 -4.04 -8.63 10.14
C LEU A 385 -2.56 -8.42 9.86
N GLU A 386 -1.74 -9.47 9.88
CA GLU A 386 -0.31 -9.41 9.58
C GLU A 386 -0.05 -8.92 8.16
N VAL A 387 -0.76 -9.47 7.15
CA VAL A 387 -0.69 -9.02 5.75
C VAL A 387 -1.03 -7.54 5.61
N LEU A 388 -2.00 -7.06 6.39
CA LEU A 388 -2.39 -5.66 6.44
C LEU A 388 -1.48 -4.80 7.32
N GLY A 389 -0.43 -5.34 7.95
CA GLY A 389 0.45 -4.62 8.86
C GLY A 389 -0.26 -4.13 10.13
N LEU A 390 -1.25 -4.87 10.62
CA LEU A 390 -2.01 -4.58 11.84
C LEU A 390 -1.52 -5.47 12.99
N PRO A 391 -1.53 -4.97 14.24
CA PRO A 391 -1.15 -5.77 15.39
C PRO A 391 -2.18 -6.88 15.67
N THR A 392 -1.75 -7.95 16.33
CA THR A 392 -2.59 -9.07 16.77
C THR A 392 -2.66 -9.11 18.31
N PRO A 393 -3.48 -8.27 18.94
CA PRO A 393 -3.45 -8.07 20.38
C PRO A 393 -4.08 -9.22 21.17
N GLU A 394 -3.43 -9.65 22.25
CA GLU A 394 -4.03 -10.62 23.18
C GLU A 394 -5.15 -10.00 24.04
N ARG A 395 -5.09 -8.68 24.26
CA ARG A 395 -6.04 -7.86 25.04
C ARG A 395 -6.18 -6.46 24.43
N MET A 396 -7.39 -5.89 24.50
CA MET A 396 -7.78 -4.59 23.93
C MET A 396 -8.57 -3.78 24.94
#